data_AF-A0A1Q7F9R6-F1
#
_entry.id   AF-A0A1Q7F9R6-F1
#
_cell.length_a   1.000
_cell.length_b   1.000
_cell.length_c   1.000
_cell.angle_alpha   90.00
_cell.angle_beta   90.00
_cell.angle_gamma   90.00
#
_symmetry.space_group_name_H-M   'P 1'
#
loop_
_entity.id
_entity.type
_entity.pdbx_description
1 polymer ?
#
loop_
_entity_poly.entity_id
_entity_poly.type
_entity_poly.pdbx_seq_one_letter_code
_entity_poly.pdbx_strand_id
1 'polypeptide(L)' 'MLVEAFERGGGTVAIKVKLADADVGRFIGKAGRNIEALRTLVRVASLRDRKRVFVDLANPSLAHSSPRDRRQQGGGSPT' A
#
# COMPACT_ATOMS: atom_id res chain seq x y z
N MET A 1 9.71 10.40 6.74
CA MET A 1 8.81 9.23 6.89
C MET A 1 7.71 9.57 7.87
N LEU A 2 6.44 9.27 7.54
CA LEU A 2 5.29 9.44 8.42
C LEU A 2 4.51 8.12 8.46
N VAL A 3 4.01 7.73 9.64
CA VAL A 3 3.23 6.51 9.84
C VAL A 3 1.89 6.88 10.45
N GLU A 4 0.81 6.42 9.84
CA GLU A 4 -0.55 6.65 10.29
C GLU A 4 -1.27 5.31 10.41
N ALA A 5 -1.98 5.09 11.53
CA ALA A 5 -2.82 3.93 11.73
C ALA A 5 -4.29 4.34 11.73
N PHE A 6 -5.13 3.59 11.03
CA PHE A 6 -6.58 3.80 11.00
C PHE A 6 -7.32 2.48 11.14
N GLU A 7 -8.35 2.45 11.98
CA GLU A 7 -9.23 1.30 12.09
C GLU A 7 -10.18 1.25 10.89
N ARG A 8 -10.25 0.09 10.21
CA ARG A 8 -11.20 -0.15 9.11
C ARG A 8 -12.49 -0.84 9.58
N GLY A 9 -12.68 -1.00 10.89
CA GLY A 9 -13.79 -1.76 11.47
C GLY A 9 -13.52 -3.27 11.52
N GLY A 10 -14.36 -4.01 12.27
CA GLY A 10 -14.24 -5.46 12.42
C GLY A 10 -12.90 -5.94 13.01
N GLY A 11 -12.29 -5.16 13.90
CA GLY A 11 -10.97 -5.46 14.46
C GLY A 11 -9.82 -5.34 13.47
N THR A 12 -10.03 -4.66 12.34
CA THR A 12 -8.99 -4.47 11.31
C THR A 12 -8.32 -3.10 11.48
N VAL A 13 -6.99 -3.07 11.52
CA VAL A 13 -6.18 -1.85 11.53
C VAL A 13 -5.37 -1.79 10.24
N ALA A 14 -5.34 -0.64 9.59
CA ALA A 14 -4.46 -0.41 8.46
C ALA A 14 -3.42 0.64 8.85
N ILE A 15 -2.16 0.32 8.56
CA ILE A 15 -1.00 1.15 8.80
C ILE A 15 -0.53 1.65 7.44
N LYS A 16 -0.57 2.96 7.26
CA LYS A 16 -0.08 3.64 6.06
C LYS A 16 1.24 4.31 6.38
N VAL A 17 2.27 3.91 5.65
CA VAL A 17 3.61 4.47 5.78
C VAL A 17 3.85 5.36 4.57
N LYS A 18 3.94 6.67 4.82
CA LYS A 18 4.30 7.69 3.83
C LYS A 18 5.81 7.87 3.83
N LEU A 19 6.44 7.59 2.71
CA LEU A 19 7.88 7.77 2.49
C LEU A 19 8.13 8.74 1.34
N ALA A 20 9.28 9.40 1.38
CA ALA A 20 9.79 10.10 0.20
C ALA A 20 10.33 9.09 -0.81
N ASP A 21 10.32 9.42 -2.10
CA ASP A 21 10.80 8.55 -3.18
C ASP A 21 12.22 8.01 -2.92
N ALA A 22 13.10 8.86 -2.39
CA ALA A 22 14.49 8.51 -2.05
C ALA A 22 14.60 7.39 -0.99
N ASP A 23 13.60 7.25 -0.12
CA ASP A 23 13.62 6.27 0.98
C ASP A 23 12.96 4.94 0.58
N VAL A 24 12.09 4.92 -0.43
CA VAL A 24 11.29 3.74 -0.81
C VAL A 24 12.19 2.55 -1.13
N GLY A 25 13.25 2.74 -1.91
CA GLY A 25 14.16 1.67 -2.31
C GLY A 25 14.86 1.00 -1.11
N ARG A 26 15.36 1.81 -0.17
CA ARG A 26 15.98 1.32 1.07
C ARG A 26 14.96 0.67 2.00
N PHE A 27 13.74 1.19 2.05
CA PHE A 27 12.69 0.69 2.93
C PHE A 27 12.14 -0.66 2.46
N ILE A 28 11.90 -0.84 1.15
CA ILE A 28 11.51 -2.12 0.56
C ILE A 28 12.64 -3.14 0.72
N GLY A 29 13.89 -2.69 0.51
CA GLY A 29 15.08 -3.51 0.57
C GLY A 29 15.23 -4.42 -0.65
N LYS A 30 16.39 -5.08 -0.76
CA LYS A 30 16.70 -5.97 -1.89
C LYS A 30 15.71 -7.13 -1.97
N ALA A 31 15.01 -7.22 -3.11
CA ALA A 31 13.93 -8.19 -3.38
C ALA A 31 12.73 -8.09 -2.43
N GLY A 32 12.52 -6.96 -1.75
CA GLY A 32 11.38 -6.81 -0.82
C GLY A 32 11.57 -7.47 0.55
N ARG A 33 12.76 -7.99 0.86
CA ARG A 33 13.01 -8.69 2.13
C ARG A 33 12.74 -7.85 3.37
N ASN A 34 13.00 -6.54 3.32
CA ASN A 34 12.82 -5.67 4.47
C ASN A 34 11.32 -5.39 4.73
N ILE A 35 10.54 -5.13 3.68
CA ILE A 35 9.08 -4.94 3.82
C ILE A 35 8.37 -6.24 4.24
N GLU A 36 8.86 -7.40 3.79
CA GLU A 36 8.30 -8.70 4.18
C GLU A 36 8.57 -9.03 5.65
N ALA A 37 9.79 -8.79 6.13
CA ALA A 37 10.13 -8.91 7.54
C ALA A 37 9.25 -7.99 8.40
N LEU A 38 9.09 -6.72 7.99
CA LEU A 38 8.24 -5.77 8.70
C LEU A 38 6.77 -6.24 8.76
N ARG A 39 6.20 -6.68 7.63
CA ARG A 39 4.83 -7.23 7.57
C ARG A 39 4.66 -8.43 8.50
N THR A 40 5.67 -9.28 8.56
CA THR A 40 5.68 -10.46 9.43
C THR A 40 5.69 -10.04 10.90
N LEU A 41 6.57 -9.12 11.29
CA LEU A 41 6.65 -8.60 12.66
C LEU A 41 5.34 -7.93 13.09
N VAL A 42 4.77 -7.08 12.23
CA VAL A 42 3.49 -6.42 12.49
C VAL A 42 2.39 -7.46 12.66
N ARG A 43 2.31 -8.45 11.77
CA ARG A 43 1.32 -9.52 11.88
C ARG A 43 1.45 -10.28 13.19
N VAL A 44 2.67 -10.67 13.58
CA VAL A 44 2.94 -11.39 14.84
C VAL A 44 2.56 -10.56 16.06
N ALA A 45 2.91 -9.26 16.08
CA ALA A 45 2.51 -8.36 17.15
C ALA A 45 0.98 -8.27 17.28
N SER A 46 0.29 -8.20 16.14
CA SER A 46 -1.17 -8.06 16.06
C SER A 46 -1.95 -9.29 16.52
N LEU A 47 -1.31 -10.47 16.52
CA LEU A 47 -1.93 -11.70 17.03
C LEU A 47 -2.30 -11.59 18.51
N ARG A 48 -1.53 -10.82 19.29
CA ARG A 48 -1.80 -10.60 20.72
C ARG A 48 -3.11 -9.85 20.93
N ASP A 49 -3.37 -8.86 20.08
CA ASP A 49 -4.56 -8.02 20.16
C ASP A 49 -5.77 -8.62 19.41
N ARG A 50 -5.62 -9.78 18.77
CA ARG A 50 -6.60 -10.40 17.86
C ARG A 50 -7.08 -9.44 16.75
N LYS A 51 -6.25 -8.47 16.38
CA LYS A 51 -6.55 -7.50 15.31
C LYS A 51 -5.94 -7.94 14.00
N ARG A 52 -6.65 -7.72 12.89
CA ARG A 52 -6.12 -7.95 11.54
C ARG A 52 -5.40 -6.70 11.10
N VAL A 53 -4.11 -6.80 10.78
CA VAL A 53 -3.32 -5.60 10.43
C VAL A 53 -2.79 -5.67 9.00
N PHE A 54 -2.96 -4.56 8.27
CA PHE A 54 -2.47 -4.37 6.91
C PHE A 54 -1.47 -3.22 6.86
N VAL A 55 -0.37 -3.41 6.14
CA VAL A 55 0.67 -2.38 5.98
C VAL A 55 0.78 -1.98 4.51
N ASP A 56 0.43 -0.73 4.23
CA ASP A 56 0.45 -0.13 2.90
C ASP A 56 1.51 0.98 2.82
N LEU A 57 2.30 0.95 1.75
CA LEU A 57 3.27 1.98 1.43
C LEU A 57 2.60 3.02 0.54
N ALA A 58 2.56 4.26 1.01
CA ALA A 58 2.03 5.39 0.26
C ALA A 58 3.18 6.26 -0.22
N ASN A 59 3.38 6.29 -1.54
CA ASN A 59 4.27 7.21 -2.18
C ASN A 59 3.43 8.28 -2.90
N PRO A 60 3.67 9.59 -2.71
CA PRO A 60 2.99 10.63 -3.48
C PRO A 60 3.11 10.45 -5.01
N SER A 61 4.19 9.87 -5.53
CA SER A 61 4.40 9.70 -6.97
C SER A 61 3.65 8.49 -7.59
N LEU A 62 3.42 7.42 -6.82
CA LEU A 62 2.68 6.23 -7.28
C LEU A 62 1.16 6.46 -7.36
N ALA A 63 0.63 7.49 -6.69
CA ALA A 63 -0.79 7.83 -6.76
C ALA A 63 -1.21 8.44 -8.11
N HIS A 64 -0.26 8.94 -8.91
CA HIS A 64 -0.52 9.61 -10.19
C HIS A 64 -0.62 8.66 -11.40
N SER A 65 -0.30 7.37 -11.25
CA SER A 65 -0.37 6.39 -12.32
C SER A 65 -1.55 5.42 -12.09
N SER A 66 -2.76 5.94 -12.24
CA SER A 66 -3.94 5.10 -12.51
C SER A 66 -4.15 5.04 -14.03
N PRO A 67 -3.80 3.94 -14.72
CA PRO A 67 -4.13 3.77 -16.13
C PRO A 67 -5.59 3.37 -16.22
N ARG A 68 -6.48 4.36 -16.19
CA ARG A 68 -7.92 4.15 -16.35
C ARG A 68 -8.47 5.17 -17.34
N ASP A 69 -7.90 5.19 -18.55
CA ASP A 69 -8.44 5.94 -19.68
C ASP A 69 -8.27 5.16 -21.01
N ARG A 70 -8.85 3.96 -21.08
CA ARG A 70 -8.93 3.15 -22.32
C ARG A 70 -10.35 2.64 -22.58
N ARG A 71 -11.37 3.34 -22.09
CA ARG A 71 -12.79 2.94 -22.21
C ARG A 71 -13.65 3.95 -22.99
N GLN A 72 -13.05 4.84 -23.77
CA GLN A 72 -13.79 5.75 -24.67
C GLN A 72 -12.96 6.06 -25.94
N GLN A 73 -12.95 5.15 -26.90
CA GLN A 73 -12.83 5.48 -28.34
C GLN A 73 -13.04 4.20 -29.15
N GLY A 74 -14.15 4.19 -29.91
CA GLY A 74 -14.60 3.06 -30.70
C GLY A 74 -16.13 2.94 -30.76
N GLY A 75 -16.83 4.08 -30.79
CA GLY A 75 -18.22 4.15 -31.22
C GLY A 75 -18.28 4.70 -32.64
N GLY A 76 -19.02 4.00 -33.52
CA GLY A 76 -19.42 4.45 -34.86
C GLY A 76 -18.31 4.45 -35.91
N SER A 77 -18.55 4.21 -37.21
CA SER A 77 -19.79 4.40 -37.97
C SER A 77 -19.75 3.54 -39.27
N PRO A 78 -20.51 3.83 -40.33
CA PRO A 78 -21.44 2.88 -40.95
C PRO A 78 -20.99 2.40 -42.34
N THR A 79 -21.45 1.22 -42.76
CA THR A 79 -21.76 0.93 -44.17
C THR A 79 -22.64 -0.30 -44.28
#